data_AF-A0A1I4AFX1-F1
#
_entry.id   AF-A0A1I4AFX1-F1
#
_cell.length_a   1.000
_cell.length_b   1.000
_cell.length_c   1.000
_cell.angle_alpha   90.00
_cell.angle_beta   90.00
_cell.angle_gamma   90.00
#
_symmetry.space_group_name_H-M   'P 1'
#
loop_
_entity.id
_entity.type
_entity.pdbx_description
1 polymer ?
#
loop_
_entity_poly.entity_id
_entity_poly.type
_entity_poly.pdbx_seq_one_letter_code
_entity_poly.pdbx_strand_id
1 'polypeptide(L)'
;MENLPAFLLARITEDESAARAAVRVIDSRETAGWYWSGAGDAVFLDGTSVPVACGPWKQLMDQASARHIVRNDPERVLAECDAKRRILSAHRSAQDAVTATAGDDPTPSEPLGAVEALGLVLRFMAVPYADHPEYNPEWMP
;
A
#
# COMPACT_ATOMS: atom_id res chain seq x y z
N MET A 1 15.76 -17.70 -0.40
CA MET A 1 14.31 -17.71 -0.58
C MET A 1 13.76 -16.71 0.41
N GLU A 2 13.21 -15.59 -0.04
CA GLU A 2 12.62 -14.61 0.88
C GLU A 2 11.37 -15.17 1.55
N ASN A 3 11.12 -14.80 2.80
CA ASN A 3 9.87 -15.12 3.49
C ASN A 3 8.81 -14.05 3.20
N LEU A 4 7.54 -14.40 3.41
CA LEU A 4 6.40 -13.54 3.08
C LEU A 4 6.50 -12.10 3.67
N PRO A 5 6.91 -11.88 4.94
CA PRO A 5 7.12 -10.53 5.47
C PRO A 5 8.16 -9.70 4.70
N ALA A 6 9.27 -10.30 4.29
CA ALA A 6 10.32 -9.61 3.53
C ALA A 6 9.81 -9.22 2.14
N PHE A 7 9.14 -10.13 1.44
CA PHE A 7 8.51 -9.86 0.15
C PHE A 7 7.50 -8.71 0.23
N LEU A 8 6.60 -8.72 1.22
CA LEU A 8 5.63 -7.65 1.42
C LEU A 8 6.30 -6.31 1.72
N LEU A 9 7.35 -6.30 2.55
CA LEU A 9 8.09 -5.08 2.84
C LEU A 9 8.73 -4.48 1.59
N ALA A 10 9.28 -5.32 0.70
CA ALA A 10 9.82 -4.89 -0.58
C ALA A 10 8.74 -4.23 -1.45
N ARG A 11 7.59 -4.90 -1.63
CA ARG A 11 6.47 -4.36 -2.43
C ARG A 11 5.89 -3.07 -1.86
N ILE A 12 5.72 -2.99 -0.53
CA ILE A 12 5.29 -1.75 0.14
C ILE A 12 6.30 -0.61 -0.09
N THR A 13 7.60 -0.92 -0.11
CA THR A 13 8.65 0.07 -0.34
C THR A 13 8.66 0.56 -1.79
N GLU A 14 8.38 -0.32 -2.76
CA GLU A 14 8.21 0.06 -4.17
C GLU A 14 6.99 0.97 -4.36
N ASP A 15 5.84 0.58 -3.80
CA ASP A 15 4.61 1.38 -3.85
C ASP A 15 4.83 2.77 -3.21
N GLU A 16 5.50 2.83 -2.06
CA GLU A 16 5.86 4.09 -1.41
C GLU A 16 6.80 4.92 -2.28
N SER A 17 7.84 4.32 -2.86
CA SER A 17 8.80 5.03 -3.72
C SER A 17 8.08 5.68 -4.90
N ALA A 18 7.19 4.93 -5.56
CA ALA A 18 6.35 5.43 -6.65
C ALA A 18 5.44 6.58 -6.18
N ALA A 19 4.79 6.44 -5.03
CA ALA A 19 3.95 7.50 -4.47
C ALA A 19 4.76 8.75 -4.12
N ARG A 20 5.92 8.62 -3.45
CA ARG A 20 6.80 9.76 -3.13
C ARG A 20 7.29 10.48 -4.37
N ALA A 21 7.62 9.75 -5.44
CA ALA A 21 8.01 10.34 -6.71
C ALA A 21 6.87 11.13 -7.38
N ALA A 22 5.62 10.78 -7.08
CA ALA A 22 4.42 11.43 -7.61
C ALA A 22 3.93 12.63 -6.76
N VAL A 23 4.37 12.77 -5.50
CA VAL A 23 4.04 13.91 -4.65
C VAL A 23 4.56 15.21 -5.28
N ARG A 24 3.68 16.21 -5.39
CA ARG A 24 4.04 17.57 -5.80
C ARG A 24 3.74 18.55 -4.67
N VAL A 25 4.61 19.54 -4.53
CA VAL A 25 4.56 20.59 -3.52
C VAL A 25 4.28 21.91 -4.23
N ILE A 26 3.20 22.62 -3.86
CA ILE A 26 2.77 23.86 -4.53
C ILE A 26 3.43 25.11 -3.94
N ASP A 27 3.88 25.02 -2.70
CA ASP A 27 4.79 25.94 -2.01
C ASP A 27 5.42 25.14 -0.85
N SER A 28 6.55 25.58 -0.29
CA SER A 28 7.47 24.83 0.59
C SER A 28 6.88 24.11 1.83
N ARG A 29 5.58 24.16 2.06
CA ARG A 29 4.88 23.62 3.24
C ARG A 29 3.65 22.76 2.97
N GLU A 30 3.11 22.73 1.75
CA GLU A 30 1.85 22.02 1.47
C GLU A 30 1.98 21.09 0.27
N THR A 31 1.65 19.83 0.52
CA THR A 31 1.37 18.83 -0.51
C THR A 31 -0.04 19.04 -1.01
N ALA A 32 -0.22 18.81 -2.32
CA ALA A 32 -1.51 18.99 -2.94
C ALA A 32 -2.05 17.67 -3.45
N GLY A 33 -3.28 17.39 -3.07
CA GLY A 33 -4.01 16.23 -3.54
C GLY A 33 -4.35 16.34 -5.02
N TRP A 34 -4.75 15.23 -5.60
CA TRP A 34 -5.23 15.14 -6.97
C TRP A 34 -6.73 15.39 -7.01
N TYR A 35 -7.18 16.22 -7.95
CA TYR A 35 -8.61 16.42 -8.19
C TYR A 35 -8.93 16.35 -9.68
N TRP A 36 -10.16 15.95 -9.99
CA TRP A 36 -10.64 15.93 -11.37
C TRP A 36 -11.50 17.17 -11.64
N SER A 37 -11.17 17.89 -12.71
CA SER A 37 -12.00 18.98 -13.23
C SER A 37 -12.77 18.49 -14.44
N GLY A 38 -14.11 18.45 -14.33
CA GLY A 38 -14.98 18.11 -15.45
C GLY A 38 -14.97 19.15 -16.59
N ALA A 39 -14.33 20.30 -16.40
CA ALA A 39 -14.14 21.32 -17.43
C ALA A 39 -12.80 21.20 -18.18
N GLY A 40 -11.86 20.39 -17.68
CA GLY A 40 -10.50 20.27 -18.22
C GLY A 40 -10.12 18.89 -18.72
N ASP A 41 -11.02 17.91 -18.62
CA ASP A 41 -10.84 16.51 -19.07
C ASP A 41 -9.49 15.87 -18.67
N ALA A 42 -9.05 16.26 -17.47
CA ALA A 42 -7.75 15.91 -16.90
C ALA A 42 -7.85 15.88 -15.37
N VAL A 43 -6.89 15.19 -14.76
CA VAL A 43 -6.64 15.25 -13.32
C VAL A 43 -5.58 16.31 -13.08
N PHE A 44 -5.84 17.16 -12.10
CA PHE A 44 -5.02 18.31 -11.74
C PHE A 44 -4.51 18.17 -10.32
N LEU A 45 -3.47 18.92 -10.04
CA LEU A 45 -2.97 19.12 -8.69
C LEU A 45 -3.79 20.22 -8.00
N ASP A 46 -4.39 19.92 -6.84
CA ASP A 46 -5.33 20.80 -6.11
C ASP A 46 -4.72 22.18 -5.85
N GLY A 47 -5.52 23.24 -5.99
CA GLY A 47 -5.02 24.61 -5.89
C GLY A 47 -4.13 25.09 -7.05
N THR A 48 -3.92 24.30 -8.11
CA THR A 48 -3.23 24.74 -9.34
C THR A 48 -3.98 24.41 -10.63
N SER A 49 -3.46 24.95 -11.73
CA SER A 49 -3.81 24.56 -13.12
C SER A 49 -2.84 23.54 -13.72
N VAL A 50 -2.02 22.87 -12.91
CA VAL A 50 -1.02 21.90 -13.39
C VAL A 50 -1.68 20.53 -13.56
N PRO A 51 -1.73 19.97 -14.78
CA PRO A 51 -2.27 18.63 -14.98
C PRO A 51 -1.28 17.56 -14.49
N VAL A 52 -1.77 16.55 -13.77
CA VAL A 52 -1.02 15.34 -13.41
C VAL A 52 -1.28 14.18 -14.36
N ALA A 53 -2.45 14.15 -14.99
CA ALA A 53 -2.81 13.19 -16.03
C ALA A 53 -3.82 13.79 -16.99
N CYS A 54 -3.67 13.53 -18.29
CA CYS A 54 -4.58 13.99 -19.34
C CYS A 54 -5.03 12.81 -20.22
N GLY A 55 -6.20 12.96 -20.87
CA GLY A 55 -6.71 11.97 -21.81
C GLY A 55 -5.84 11.83 -23.08
N PRO A 56 -6.11 10.81 -23.93
CA PRO A 56 -5.39 10.64 -25.19
C PRO A 56 -5.50 11.88 -26.10
N TRP A 57 -4.53 12.09 -26.99
CA TRP A 57 -4.58 13.21 -27.94
C TRP A 57 -5.91 13.19 -28.73
N LYS A 58 -6.71 14.26 -28.57
CA LYS A 58 -8.06 14.45 -29.14
C LYS A 58 -9.22 13.68 -28.48
N GLN A 59 -9.00 12.95 -27.38
CA GLN A 59 -10.06 12.32 -26.59
C GLN A 59 -10.04 12.82 -25.14
N LEU A 60 -11.25 13.00 -24.60
CA LEU A 60 -11.43 13.40 -23.21
C LEU A 60 -11.13 12.20 -22.29
N MET A 61 -10.51 12.44 -21.15
CA MET A 61 -10.44 11.42 -20.10
C MET A 61 -11.85 11.16 -19.59
N ASP A 62 -12.32 9.92 -19.66
CA ASP A 62 -13.63 9.60 -19.13
C ASP A 62 -13.66 9.76 -17.60
N GLN A 63 -14.84 10.06 -17.07
CA GLN A 63 -15.03 10.33 -15.65
C GLN A 63 -14.62 9.15 -14.76
N ALA A 64 -14.77 7.90 -15.22
CA ALA A 64 -14.43 6.73 -14.41
C ALA A 64 -12.90 6.60 -14.27
N SER A 65 -12.16 6.77 -15.37
CA SER A 65 -10.70 6.79 -15.35
C SER A 65 -10.15 7.93 -14.49
N ALA A 66 -10.68 9.15 -14.64
CA ALA A 66 -10.24 10.28 -13.84
C ALA A 66 -10.49 10.08 -12.34
N ARG A 67 -11.67 9.56 -11.96
CA ARG A 67 -11.98 9.22 -10.57
C ARG A 67 -11.09 8.09 -10.03
N HIS A 68 -10.73 7.13 -10.86
CA HIS A 68 -9.79 6.08 -10.46
C HIS A 68 -8.40 6.66 -10.17
N ILE A 69 -7.90 7.56 -11.02
CA ILE A 69 -6.62 8.24 -10.80
C ILE A 69 -6.64 9.05 -9.50
N VAL A 70 -7.67 9.89 -9.30
CA VAL A 70 -7.84 10.68 -8.06
C VAL A 70 -7.88 9.79 -6.80
N ARG A 71 -8.50 8.61 -6.88
CA ARG A 71 -8.52 7.65 -5.75
C ARG A 71 -7.15 7.03 -5.45
N ASN A 72 -6.21 7.09 -6.38
CA ASN A 72 -4.83 6.64 -6.19
C ASN A 72 -3.90 7.84 -5.90
N ASP A 73 -4.45 8.88 -5.26
CA ASP A 73 -3.69 10.01 -4.77
C ASP A 73 -2.43 9.57 -3.98
N PRO A 74 -1.25 10.16 -4.24
CA PRO A 74 -0.01 9.78 -3.58
C PRO A 74 -0.05 9.83 -2.05
N GLU A 75 -0.73 10.81 -1.43
CA GLU A 75 -0.83 10.89 0.02
C GLU A 75 -1.62 9.73 0.60
N ARG A 76 -2.70 9.34 -0.07
CA ARG A 76 -3.49 8.17 0.31
C ARG A 76 -2.64 6.89 0.21
N VAL A 77 -1.89 6.72 -0.89
CA VAL A 77 -1.01 5.55 -1.06
C VAL A 77 0.09 5.51 0.01
N LEU A 78 0.65 6.65 0.40
CA LEU A 78 1.62 6.75 1.50
C LEU A 78 1.01 6.35 2.85
N ALA A 79 -0.22 6.79 3.13
CA ALA A 79 -0.95 6.38 4.32
C ALA A 79 -1.24 4.86 4.35
N GLU A 80 -1.57 4.26 3.19
CA GLU A 80 -1.72 2.81 3.06
C GLU A 80 -0.40 2.08 3.31
N CYS A 81 0.71 2.57 2.77
CA CYS A 81 2.03 1.98 2.98
C CYS A 81 2.42 1.99 4.47
N ASP A 82 2.17 3.10 5.18
CA ASP A 82 2.38 3.18 6.63
C ASP A 82 1.51 2.16 7.38
N ALA A 83 0.21 2.09 7.06
CA ALA A 83 -0.70 1.12 7.67
C ALA A 83 -0.23 -0.33 7.45
N LYS A 84 0.18 -0.69 6.23
CA LYS A 84 0.72 -2.01 5.90
C LYS A 84 2.00 -2.33 6.68
N ARG A 85 2.90 -1.35 6.90
CA ARG A 85 4.09 -1.55 7.76
C ARG A 85 3.74 -1.78 9.22
N ARG A 86 2.71 -1.10 9.73
CA ARG A 86 2.22 -1.35 11.10
C ARG A 86 1.69 -2.77 11.27
N ILE A 87 1.03 -3.32 10.26
CA ILE A 87 0.59 -4.73 10.25
C ILE A 87 1.81 -5.68 10.30
N LEU A 88 2.84 -5.43 9.48
CA LEU A 88 4.09 -6.22 9.54
C LEU A 88 4.77 -6.13 10.90
N SER A 89 4.81 -4.93 11.50
CA SER A 89 5.35 -4.73 12.85
C SER A 89 4.54 -5.51 13.89
N ALA A 90 3.21 -5.48 13.82
CA ALA A 90 2.34 -6.21 14.73
C ALA A 90 2.57 -7.73 14.63
N HIS A 91 2.71 -8.26 13.41
CA HIS A 91 3.03 -9.68 13.20
C HIS A 91 4.36 -10.05 13.85
N ARG A 92 5.41 -9.25 13.63
CA ARG A 92 6.72 -9.47 14.25
C ARG A 92 6.65 -9.43 15.77
N SER A 93 5.96 -8.44 16.35
CA SER A 93 5.79 -8.35 17.80
C SER A 93 5.06 -9.56 18.38
N ALA A 94 4.06 -10.11 17.67
CA ALA A 94 3.40 -11.34 18.09
C ALA A 94 4.36 -12.55 18.07
N GLN A 95 5.20 -12.67 17.03
CA GLN A 95 6.23 -13.73 16.95
C GLN A 95 7.27 -13.63 18.07
N ASP A 96 7.72 -12.42 18.38
CA ASP A 96 8.67 -12.18 19.46
C ASP A 96 8.06 -12.58 20.83
N ALA A 97 6.77 -12.30 21.05
CA ALA A 97 6.04 -12.68 22.26
C ALA A 97 5.85 -14.21 22.40
N VAL A 98 5.56 -14.93 21.31
CA VAL A 98 5.54 -16.40 21.31
C VAL A 98 6.90 -16.95 21.69
N THR A 99 7.97 -16.40 21.11
CA THR A 99 9.34 -16.85 21.37
C THR A 99 9.75 -16.64 22.83
N ALA A 100 9.34 -15.52 23.42
CA ALA A 100 9.61 -15.20 24.82
C ALA A 100 8.87 -16.12 25.82
N THR A 101 7.76 -16.72 25.41
CA THR A 101 6.90 -17.58 26.24
C THR A 101 7.08 -19.07 25.95
N ALA A 102 8.01 -19.44 25.06
CA ALA A 102 8.20 -20.80 24.53
C ALA A 102 8.67 -21.89 25.54
N GLY A 103 8.56 -21.63 26.84
CA GLY A 103 8.79 -22.60 27.92
C GLY A 103 7.62 -22.74 28.91
N ASP A 104 6.56 -21.94 28.75
CA ASP A 104 5.34 -22.03 29.55
C ASP A 104 4.32 -22.98 28.88
N ASP A 105 3.37 -23.47 29.68
CA ASP A 105 2.31 -24.46 29.39
C ASP A 105 1.93 -24.67 27.90
N PRO A 106 1.84 -25.91 27.38
CA PRO A 106 1.50 -26.22 25.98
C PRO A 106 0.08 -25.82 25.52
N THR A 107 -0.67 -25.03 26.30
CA THR A 107 -1.97 -24.51 25.88
C THR A 107 -1.80 -23.39 24.86
N PRO A 108 -2.72 -23.25 23.87
CA PRO A 108 -2.66 -22.14 22.93
C PRO A 108 -2.71 -20.80 23.66
N SER A 109 -1.61 -20.07 23.61
CA SER A 109 -1.49 -18.75 24.23
C SER A 109 -2.00 -17.67 23.28
N GLU A 110 -2.46 -16.54 23.83
CA GLU A 110 -2.91 -15.38 23.03
C GLU A 110 -1.87 -14.93 21.97
N PRO A 111 -0.55 -14.91 22.26
CA PRO A 111 0.47 -14.61 21.25
C PRO A 111 0.46 -15.56 20.05
N LEU A 112 0.25 -16.87 20.26
CA LEU A 112 0.25 -17.84 19.17
C LEU A 112 -0.93 -17.62 18.23
N GLY A 113 -2.14 -17.41 18.79
CA GLY A 113 -3.32 -17.08 17.99
C GLY A 113 -3.16 -15.78 17.19
N ALA A 114 -2.49 -14.77 17.76
CA ALA A 114 -2.19 -13.52 17.05
C ALA A 114 -1.22 -13.74 15.87
N VAL A 115 -0.20 -14.59 16.02
CA VAL A 115 0.73 -14.95 14.93
C VAL A 115 -0.01 -15.62 13.77
N GLU A 116 -0.89 -16.59 14.06
CA GLU A 116 -1.66 -17.28 13.02
C GLU A 116 -2.60 -16.33 12.28
N ALA A 117 -3.37 -15.53 13.01
CA ALA A 117 -4.30 -14.57 12.44
C ALA A 117 -3.59 -13.52 11.57
N LEU A 118 -2.50 -12.94 12.08
CA LEU A 118 -1.72 -11.95 11.32
C LEU A 118 -0.99 -12.60 10.14
N GLY A 119 -0.53 -13.85 10.26
CA GLY A 119 0.04 -14.61 9.16
C GLY A 119 -0.93 -14.78 7.99
N LEU A 120 -2.21 -15.02 8.28
CA LEU A 120 -3.27 -15.05 7.26
C LEU A 120 -3.51 -13.67 6.63
N VAL A 121 -3.50 -12.59 7.44
CA VAL A 121 -3.59 -11.22 6.92
C VAL A 121 -2.45 -10.92 5.95
N LEU A 122 -1.21 -11.36 6.25
CA LEU A 122 -0.08 -11.19 5.34
C LEU A 122 -0.30 -11.93 4.01
N ARG A 123 -0.88 -13.13 4.02
CA ARG A 123 -1.22 -13.86 2.79
C ARG A 123 -2.22 -13.09 1.93
N PHE A 124 -3.27 -12.50 2.55
CA PHE A 124 -4.21 -11.65 1.83
C PHE A 124 -3.57 -10.38 1.27
N MET A 125 -2.64 -9.76 2.00
CA MET A 125 -1.87 -8.62 1.50
C MET A 125 -0.99 -8.96 0.30
N ALA A 126 -0.64 -10.24 0.11
CA ALA A 126 0.20 -10.68 -1.01
C ALA A 126 -0.58 -10.88 -2.31
N VAL A 127 -1.91 -11.04 -2.24
CA VAL A 127 -2.78 -11.32 -3.40
C VAL A 127 -2.61 -10.31 -4.55
N PRO A 128 -2.53 -8.98 -4.32
CA PRO A 128 -2.34 -8.02 -5.39
C PRO A 128 -1.01 -8.18 -6.15
N TYR A 129 -0.05 -8.93 -5.60
CA TYR A 129 1.28 -9.13 -6.16
C TYR A 129 1.47 -10.56 -6.71
N ALA A 130 0.39 -11.30 -6.99
CA ALA A 130 0.45 -12.68 -7.47
C ALA A 130 1.18 -12.85 -8.82
N ASP A 131 1.14 -11.81 -9.67
CA ASP A 131 1.84 -11.79 -10.96
C ASP A 131 3.32 -11.38 -10.83
N HIS A 132 3.80 -11.07 -9.62
CA HIS A 132 5.18 -10.66 -9.41
C HIS A 132 6.13 -11.86 -9.57
N PRO A 133 7.27 -11.76 -10.28
CA PRO A 133 8.19 -12.88 -10.49
C PRO A 133 8.75 -13.53 -9.21
N GLU A 134 8.85 -12.74 -8.14
CA GLU A 134 9.32 -13.19 -6.82
C GLU A 134 8.20 -13.73 -5.92
N TYR A 135 6.94 -13.71 -6.38
CA TYR A 135 5.81 -14.24 -5.64
C TYR A 135 5.94 -15.77 -5.50
N ASN A 136 5.81 -16.29 -4.28
CA ASN A 136 5.70 -17.73 -4.05
C ASN A 136 4.21 -18.14 -3.98
N PRO A 137 3.74 -19.04 -4.88
CA PRO A 137 2.37 -19.57 -4.84
C PRO A 137 1.94 -20.20 -3.51
N GLU A 138 2.87 -20.65 -2.66
CA GLU A 138 2.55 -21.17 -1.32
C GLU A 138 1.99 -20.10 -0.36
N TRP A 139 2.16 -18.81 -0.69
CA TRP A 139 1.58 -17.69 0.06
C TRP A 139 0.11 -17.43 -0.27
N MET A 140 -0.46 -18.14 -1.26
CA MET A 140 -1.89 -18.04 -1.52
C MET A 140 -2.68 -18.48 -0.27
N PRO A 141 -3.75 -17.77 0.11
CA PRO A 141 -4.61 -18.14 1.23
C PRO A 141 -5.29 -19.50 1.05
#